data_AF-A0A0H3ZWX2-F1
#
_entry.id   AF-A0A0H3ZWX2-F1
#
_cell.length_a   1.000
_cell.length_b   1.000
_cell.length_c   1.000
_cell.angle_alpha   90.00
_cell.angle_beta   90.00
_cell.angle_gamma   90.00
#
_symmetry.space_group_name_H-M   'P 1'
#
loop_
_entity.id
_entity.type
_entity.pdbx_description
1 polymer ?
#
loop_
_entity_poly.entity_id
_entity_poly.type
_entity_poly.pdbx_seq_one_letter_code
_entity_poly.pdbx_strand_id
1 'polypeptide(L)'
;MLGKPRIRDSKDTQRPYPLNKIPKQYLSNIGKNIAYLIAIGERGLTGEKWEEIFANSIGGEQLGRSLGLADVIKDDFSWSVKTVKSKNPHSQKTIRIISGRNNVNFSCGIERPLDDIELTGEAVIAIFNQRLKTAKANFKDLTHSFLIRSDDLTHYTLFEKEAHEIDPKIINWTVNKNGNFEGHIDGEHRFTWQPDGSQFTVFYSVPDSALRFTIKKPAPLDFDTVIREIGFNEDWIAVK
;
A
#
# COMPACT_ATOMS: atom_id res chain seq x y z
N MET A 1 40.09 13.29 -7.89
CA MET A 1 38.78 12.61 -7.83
C MET A 1 37.86 13.26 -8.84
N LEU A 2 37.22 12.50 -9.73
CA LEU A 2 36.20 13.05 -10.61
C LEU A 2 35.01 13.54 -9.76
N GLY A 3 34.59 14.78 -9.96
CA GLY A 3 33.38 15.32 -9.33
C GLY A 3 32.12 14.61 -9.87
N LYS A 4 31.03 14.62 -9.08
CA LYS A 4 29.75 14.06 -9.54
C LYS A 4 29.30 14.76 -10.84
N PRO A 5 28.93 14.00 -11.88
CA PRO A 5 28.38 14.57 -13.12
C PRO A 5 27.15 15.44 -12.82
N ARG A 6 27.11 16.64 -13.41
CA ARG A 6 25.94 17.54 -13.33
C ARG A 6 25.10 17.33 -14.58
N ILE A 7 23.87 16.86 -14.40
CA ILE A 7 22.90 16.66 -15.48
C ILE A 7 21.97 17.87 -15.50
N ARG A 8 21.74 18.48 -16.67
CA ARG A 8 20.91 19.69 -16.81
C ARG A 8 19.48 19.49 -16.29
N ASP A 9 18.95 18.29 -16.48
CA ASP A 9 17.56 17.94 -16.15
C ASP A 9 17.46 17.23 -14.78
N SER A 10 18.50 17.31 -13.94
CA SER A 10 18.51 16.60 -12.64
C SER A 10 17.37 17.01 -11.72
N LYS A 11 16.80 18.21 -11.91
CA LYS A 11 15.64 18.70 -11.14
C LYS A 11 14.37 17.94 -11.47
N ASP A 12 14.18 17.53 -12.72
CA ASP A 12 12.98 16.82 -13.17
C ASP A 12 12.94 15.36 -12.70
N THR A 13 14.08 14.85 -12.22
CA THR A 13 14.24 13.51 -11.63
C THR A 13 14.14 13.47 -10.11
N GLN A 14 13.98 14.62 -9.43
CA GLN A 14 13.93 14.66 -7.97
C GLN A 14 12.54 14.29 -7.46
N ARG A 15 12.49 13.29 -6.58
CA ARG A 15 11.27 12.89 -5.87
C ARG A 15 10.74 14.06 -5.03
N PRO A 16 9.41 14.13 -4.79
CA PRO A 16 8.82 15.17 -3.95
C PRO A 16 9.39 15.19 -2.51
N TYR A 17 9.84 14.04 -2.03
CA TYR A 17 10.63 13.89 -0.81
C TYR A 17 11.48 12.60 -0.87
N PRO A 18 12.56 12.50 -0.08
CA PRO A 18 13.38 11.28 -0.07
C PRO A 18 12.60 10.07 0.46
N LEU A 19 12.92 8.88 -0.07
CA LEU A 19 12.30 7.62 0.35
C LEU A 19 12.32 7.46 1.88
N ASN A 20 11.17 7.12 2.46
CA ASN A 20 10.99 6.89 3.90
C ASN A 20 11.31 8.12 4.77
N LYS A 21 11.26 9.34 4.20
CA LYS A 21 11.45 10.62 4.91
C LYS A 21 10.26 11.55 4.66
N ILE A 22 9.07 11.10 5.04
CA ILE A 22 7.82 11.84 4.86
C ILE A 22 7.92 13.21 5.57
N PRO A 23 7.71 14.32 4.86
CA PRO A 23 7.70 15.66 5.43
C PRO A 23 6.69 15.81 6.58
N LYS A 24 7.06 16.57 7.61
CA LYS A 24 6.18 16.85 8.77
C LYS A 24 4.82 17.42 8.35
N GLN A 25 4.78 18.24 7.30
CA GLN A 25 3.53 18.79 6.76
C GLN A 25 2.59 17.68 6.24
N TYR A 26 3.11 16.68 5.53
CA TYR A 26 2.32 15.56 5.02
C TYR A 26 1.84 14.68 6.16
N LEU A 27 2.70 14.43 7.16
CA LEU A 27 2.28 13.73 8.38
C LEU A 27 1.17 14.48 9.13
N SER A 28 1.24 15.81 9.22
CA SER A 28 0.20 16.62 9.83
C SER A 28 -1.13 16.50 9.07
N ASN A 29 -1.08 16.51 7.73
CA ASN A 29 -2.27 16.32 6.90
C ASN A 29 -2.87 14.92 7.03
N ILE A 30 -2.04 13.88 7.09
CA ILE A 30 -2.48 12.50 7.40
C ILE A 30 -3.19 12.49 8.75
N GLY A 31 -2.58 13.11 9.76
CA GLY A 31 -3.14 13.22 11.10
C GLY A 31 -4.50 13.89 11.15
N LYS A 32 -4.68 15.01 10.42
CA LYS A 32 -5.96 15.73 10.32
C LYS A 32 -7.05 14.87 9.71
N ASN A 33 -6.76 14.20 8.59
CA ASN A 33 -7.73 13.35 7.91
C ASN A 33 -8.16 12.14 8.76
N ILE A 34 -7.20 11.49 9.42
CA ILE A 34 -7.52 10.38 10.32
C ILE A 34 -8.32 10.87 11.54
N ALA A 35 -7.95 12.00 12.14
CA ALA A 35 -8.71 12.57 13.26
C ALA A 35 -10.16 12.89 12.85
N TYR A 36 -10.36 13.40 11.63
CA TYR A 36 -11.69 13.61 11.06
C TYR A 36 -12.48 12.29 10.96
N LEU A 37 -11.88 11.21 10.44
CA LEU A 37 -12.54 9.90 10.38
C LEU A 37 -12.98 9.40 11.76
N ILE A 38 -12.12 9.55 12.77
CA ILE A 38 -12.47 9.15 14.15
C ILE A 38 -13.63 10.02 14.66
N ALA A 39 -13.62 11.32 14.37
CA ALA A 39 -14.64 12.25 14.83
C ALA A 39 -16.04 11.95 14.25
N ILE A 40 -16.12 11.48 12.99
CA ILE A 40 -17.38 11.07 12.36
C ILE A 40 -17.82 9.63 12.71
N GLY A 41 -17.07 8.95 13.60
CA GLY A 41 -17.42 7.62 14.08
C GLY A 41 -17.04 6.47 13.15
N GLU A 42 -16.13 6.70 12.20
CA GLU A 42 -15.66 5.66 11.30
C GLU A 42 -14.91 4.56 12.07
N ARG A 43 -15.31 3.30 11.87
CA ARG A 43 -14.80 2.16 12.68
C ARG A 43 -13.52 1.54 12.13
N GLY A 44 -12.93 2.13 11.10
CA GLY A 44 -11.70 1.62 10.50
C GLY A 44 -11.16 2.46 9.37
N LEU A 45 -10.09 1.98 8.75
CA LEU A 45 -9.48 2.60 7.58
C LEU A 45 -9.35 1.55 6.47
N THR A 46 -10.18 1.66 5.44
CA THR A 46 -10.11 0.80 4.25
C THR A 46 -8.90 1.14 3.39
N GLY A 47 -8.55 0.28 2.43
CA GLY A 47 -7.47 0.55 1.47
C GLY A 47 -7.75 1.80 0.64
N GLU A 48 -8.95 1.89 0.06
CA GLU A 48 -9.40 3.04 -0.73
C GLU A 48 -9.41 4.34 0.07
N LYS A 49 -9.91 4.31 1.33
CA LYS A 49 -9.87 5.50 2.18
C LYS A 49 -8.44 5.90 2.53
N TRP A 50 -7.54 4.93 2.69
CA TRP A 50 -6.11 5.24 2.89
C TRP A 50 -5.47 5.84 1.64
N GLU A 51 -5.81 5.35 0.45
CA GLU A 51 -5.39 5.94 -0.83
C GLU A 51 -5.78 7.42 -0.94
N GLU A 52 -7.04 7.73 -0.67
CA GLU A 52 -7.57 9.09 -0.66
C GLU A 52 -6.82 9.98 0.35
N ILE A 53 -6.66 9.53 1.60
CA ILE A 53 -5.94 10.28 2.63
C ILE A 53 -4.50 10.54 2.22
N PHE A 54 -3.81 9.52 1.70
CA PHE A 54 -2.41 9.64 1.32
C PHE A 54 -2.25 10.62 0.16
N ALA A 55 -3.07 10.51 -0.89
CA ALA A 55 -3.08 11.42 -2.03
C ALA A 55 -3.31 12.87 -1.58
N ASN A 56 -4.38 13.13 -0.84
CA ASN A 56 -4.72 14.46 -0.33
C ASN A 56 -3.59 15.02 0.56
N SER A 57 -2.94 14.18 1.35
CA SER A 57 -1.92 14.62 2.30
C SER A 57 -0.62 15.08 1.64
N ILE A 58 -0.25 14.45 0.51
CA ILE A 58 0.95 14.82 -0.25
C ILE A 58 0.66 15.84 -1.36
N GLY A 59 -0.61 16.19 -1.60
CA GLY A 59 -1.04 17.01 -2.73
C GLY A 59 -0.89 16.27 -4.07
N GLY A 60 -1.19 14.98 -4.07
CA GLY A 60 -1.22 14.11 -5.24
C GLY A 60 -2.65 13.74 -5.65
N GLU A 61 -2.77 12.80 -6.57
CA GLU A 61 -4.03 12.31 -7.12
C GLU A 61 -4.16 10.80 -6.92
N GLN A 62 -5.36 10.34 -6.55
CA GLN A 62 -5.71 8.92 -6.52
C GLN A 62 -6.22 8.50 -7.90
N LEU A 63 -5.70 7.41 -8.47
CA LEU A 63 -5.99 6.99 -9.84
C LEU A 63 -7.40 6.39 -10.05
N GLY A 64 -8.17 6.16 -9.00
CA GLY A 64 -9.50 5.52 -9.01
C GLY A 64 -9.50 4.03 -9.39
N ARG A 65 -8.62 3.63 -10.32
CA ARG A 65 -8.23 2.26 -10.63
C ARG A 65 -6.71 2.21 -10.74
N SER A 66 -6.09 1.26 -10.05
CA SER A 66 -4.63 1.14 -10.08
C SER A 66 -4.10 0.90 -11.50
N LEU A 67 -3.07 1.65 -11.91
CA LEU A 67 -2.33 1.42 -13.15
C LEU A 67 -1.11 0.54 -12.86
N GLY A 68 -1.20 -0.74 -13.18
CA GLY A 68 -0.23 -1.73 -12.71
C GLY A 68 -0.36 -1.92 -11.19
N LEU A 69 0.57 -1.36 -10.41
CA LEU A 69 0.50 -1.29 -8.94
C LEU A 69 0.39 0.14 -8.40
N ALA A 70 0.43 1.15 -9.26
CA ALA A 70 0.32 2.55 -8.83
C ALA A 70 -1.12 2.85 -8.42
N ASP A 71 -1.28 3.42 -7.23
CA ASP A 71 -2.58 3.80 -6.65
C ASP A 71 -2.68 5.34 -6.54
N VAL A 72 -1.56 6.01 -6.20
CA VAL A 72 -1.46 7.47 -6.03
C VAL A 72 -0.30 8.03 -6.86
N ILE A 73 -0.47 9.22 -7.43
CA ILE A 73 0.56 9.90 -8.23
C ILE A 73 0.81 11.34 -7.76
N LYS A 74 2.03 11.82 -7.96
CA LYS A 74 2.43 13.22 -7.75
C LYS A 74 3.70 13.55 -8.54
N ASP A 75 3.66 14.58 -9.38
CA ASP A 75 4.81 15.05 -10.19
C ASP A 75 5.49 13.93 -11.02
N ASP A 76 4.67 13.04 -11.60
CA ASP A 76 5.07 11.80 -12.31
C ASP A 76 5.72 10.71 -11.44
N PHE A 77 5.77 10.87 -10.12
CA PHE A 77 6.14 9.80 -9.19
C PHE A 77 4.89 9.05 -8.76
N SER A 78 5.03 7.77 -8.42
CA SER A 78 3.89 6.92 -8.08
C SER A 78 4.09 6.11 -6.81
N TRP A 79 2.98 5.88 -6.12
CA TRP A 79 2.91 5.08 -4.91
C TRP A 79 1.89 3.96 -5.04
N SER A 80 2.31 2.75 -4.68
CA SER A 80 1.41 1.67 -4.30
C SER A 80 1.20 1.76 -2.80
N VAL A 81 0.03 2.20 -2.37
CA VAL A 81 -0.27 2.41 -0.96
C VAL A 81 -1.09 1.25 -0.42
N LYS A 82 -0.73 0.77 0.76
CA LYS A 82 -1.41 -0.35 1.41
C LYS A 82 -1.51 -0.11 2.90
N THR A 83 -2.61 -0.56 3.51
CA THR A 83 -2.81 -0.52 4.96
C THR A 83 -3.01 -1.91 5.54
N VAL A 84 -2.47 -2.14 6.74
CA VAL A 84 -2.55 -3.41 7.47
C VAL A 84 -2.97 -3.15 8.91
N LYS A 85 -3.92 -3.94 9.40
CA LYS A 85 -4.33 -3.95 10.80
C LYS A 85 -3.30 -4.68 11.66
N SER A 86 -2.94 -4.11 12.81
CA SER A 86 -2.09 -4.74 13.82
C SER A 86 -2.54 -4.36 15.22
N LYS A 87 -2.48 -5.30 16.17
CA LYS A 87 -2.68 -5.02 17.60
C LYS A 87 -1.61 -4.11 18.18
N ASN A 88 -0.37 -4.22 17.68
CA ASN A 88 0.78 -3.46 18.16
C ASN A 88 1.57 -2.87 16.97
N PRO A 89 1.08 -1.79 16.34
CA PRO A 89 1.70 -1.24 15.13
C PRO A 89 3.17 -0.86 15.32
N HIS A 90 3.54 -0.29 16.46
CA HIS A 90 4.90 0.21 16.72
C HIS A 90 5.96 -0.88 16.88
N SER A 91 5.59 -2.07 17.36
CA SER A 91 6.51 -3.19 17.55
C SER A 91 6.46 -4.22 16.42
N GLN A 92 5.56 -4.07 15.46
CA GLN A 92 5.43 -4.99 14.32
C GLN A 92 6.73 -5.07 13.52
N LYS A 93 7.22 -6.29 13.29
CA LYS A 93 8.47 -6.56 12.55
C LYS A 93 8.27 -7.03 11.12
N THR A 94 7.14 -7.66 10.83
CA THR A 94 6.80 -8.12 9.48
C THR A 94 5.35 -7.79 9.16
N ILE A 95 5.05 -7.57 7.88
CA ILE A 95 3.68 -7.40 7.39
C ILE A 95 3.44 -8.29 6.18
N ARG A 96 2.20 -8.74 6.03
CA ARG A 96 1.71 -9.54 4.92
C ARG A 96 0.84 -8.65 4.03
N ILE A 97 1.22 -8.50 2.76
CA ILE A 97 0.55 -7.60 1.82
C ILE A 97 0.06 -8.37 0.61
N ILE A 98 -1.27 -8.35 0.40
CA ILE A 98 -1.86 -8.81 -0.84
C ILE A 98 -1.41 -7.86 -1.95
N SER A 99 -0.62 -8.40 -2.88
CA SER A 99 0.05 -7.67 -3.96
C SER A 99 -0.59 -7.97 -5.32
N GLY A 100 -1.87 -8.34 -5.29
CA GLY A 100 -2.73 -8.48 -6.45
C GLY A 100 -3.25 -9.91 -6.68
N ARG A 101 -4.00 -10.05 -7.77
CA ARG A 101 -4.65 -11.30 -8.20
C ARG A 101 -3.89 -11.86 -9.39
N ASN A 102 -2.90 -12.72 -9.15
CA ASN A 102 -2.03 -13.26 -10.19
C ASN A 102 -2.66 -14.53 -10.75
N ASN A 103 -3.56 -14.35 -11.72
CA ASN A 103 -4.27 -15.44 -12.36
C ASN A 103 -3.38 -16.05 -13.46
N VAL A 104 -2.72 -17.16 -13.15
CA VAL A 104 -1.79 -17.86 -14.05
C VAL A 104 -2.48 -18.54 -15.24
N ASN A 105 -3.76 -18.92 -15.10
CA ASN A 105 -4.52 -19.44 -16.22
C ASN A 105 -4.79 -18.33 -17.24
N PHE A 106 -5.41 -17.24 -16.80
CA PHE A 106 -5.71 -16.10 -17.68
C PHE A 106 -4.45 -15.47 -18.30
N SER A 107 -3.38 -15.33 -17.51
CA SER A 107 -2.20 -14.55 -17.93
C SER A 107 -1.16 -15.39 -18.66
N CYS A 108 -1.09 -16.70 -18.40
CA CYS A 108 -0.01 -17.58 -18.88
C CYS A 108 -0.52 -18.90 -19.46
N GLY A 109 -1.81 -19.19 -19.44
CA GLY A 109 -2.40 -20.44 -19.94
C GLY A 109 -2.18 -21.66 -19.03
N ILE A 110 -1.78 -21.46 -17.77
CA ILE A 110 -1.54 -22.56 -16.83
C ILE A 110 -2.87 -22.98 -16.18
N GLU A 111 -3.52 -23.99 -16.74
CA GLU A 111 -4.81 -24.52 -16.24
C GLU A 111 -4.66 -25.41 -15.00
N ARG A 112 -3.53 -26.11 -14.88
CA ARG A 112 -3.22 -27.06 -13.80
C ARG A 112 -1.97 -26.62 -13.04
N PRO A 113 -2.10 -25.67 -12.10
CA PRO A 113 -0.95 -25.08 -11.40
C PRO A 113 -0.05 -26.11 -10.67
N LEU A 114 -0.63 -27.24 -10.23
CA LEU A 114 0.10 -28.24 -9.45
C LEU A 114 0.93 -29.21 -10.31
N ASP A 115 0.77 -29.21 -11.63
CA ASP A 115 1.50 -30.12 -12.53
C ASP A 115 2.98 -29.74 -12.61
N ASP A 116 3.29 -28.44 -12.52
CA ASP A 116 4.65 -27.91 -12.45
C ASP A 116 4.70 -26.73 -11.46
N ILE A 117 5.22 -27.01 -10.27
CA ILE A 117 5.23 -26.06 -9.16
C ILE A 117 6.16 -24.88 -9.47
N GLU A 118 7.31 -25.16 -10.06
CA GLU A 118 8.34 -24.16 -10.32
C GLU A 118 7.87 -23.23 -11.45
N LEU A 119 7.44 -23.80 -12.58
CA LEU A 119 6.89 -23.02 -13.70
C LEU A 119 5.72 -22.13 -13.27
N THR A 120 4.82 -22.66 -12.44
CA THR A 120 3.70 -21.89 -11.90
C THR A 120 4.19 -20.76 -10.99
N GLY A 121 5.15 -21.04 -10.12
CA GLY A 121 5.78 -20.03 -9.26
C GLY A 121 6.44 -18.91 -10.07
N GLU A 122 7.18 -19.25 -11.11
CA GLU A 122 7.77 -18.28 -12.05
C GLU A 122 6.69 -17.42 -12.72
N ALA A 123 5.59 -18.04 -13.18
CA ALA A 123 4.47 -17.33 -13.79
C ALA A 123 3.79 -16.35 -12.82
N VAL A 124 3.60 -16.75 -11.56
CA VAL A 124 3.06 -15.85 -10.52
C VAL A 124 3.93 -14.61 -10.38
N ILE A 125 5.25 -14.75 -10.34
CA ILE A 125 6.19 -13.63 -10.22
C ILE A 125 6.25 -12.80 -11.49
N ALA A 126 6.20 -13.44 -12.66
CA ALA A 126 6.17 -12.77 -13.95
C ALA A 126 4.97 -11.81 -14.06
N ILE A 127 3.78 -12.23 -13.60
CA ILE A 127 2.58 -11.37 -13.56
C ILE A 127 2.79 -10.16 -12.63
N PHE A 128 3.37 -10.37 -11.44
CA PHE A 128 3.66 -9.28 -10.51
C PHE A 128 4.68 -8.28 -11.10
N ASN A 129 5.77 -8.78 -11.67
CA ASN A 129 6.79 -7.97 -12.33
C ASN A 129 6.21 -7.21 -13.52
N GLN A 130 5.30 -7.81 -14.29
CA GLN A 130 4.65 -7.11 -15.39
C GLN A 130 3.82 -5.92 -14.89
N ARG A 131 3.14 -6.02 -13.74
CA ARG A 131 2.42 -4.88 -13.14
C ARG A 131 3.38 -3.79 -12.65
N LEU A 132 4.53 -4.17 -12.10
CA LEU A 132 5.59 -3.22 -11.75
C LEU A 132 6.09 -2.47 -12.98
N LYS A 133 6.38 -3.19 -14.06
CA LYS A 133 6.82 -2.61 -15.34
C LYS A 133 5.77 -1.68 -15.91
N THR A 134 4.50 -2.05 -15.89
CA THR A 134 3.40 -1.18 -16.33
C THR A 134 3.39 0.14 -15.56
N ALA A 135 3.54 0.12 -14.23
CA ALA A 135 3.62 1.36 -13.45
C ALA A 135 4.87 2.18 -13.83
N LYS A 136 6.05 1.56 -13.87
CA LYS A 136 7.33 2.23 -14.19
C LYS A 136 7.43 2.72 -15.64
N ALA A 137 6.61 2.20 -16.55
CA ALA A 137 6.52 2.69 -17.93
C ALA A 137 5.70 4.00 -18.02
N ASN A 138 4.85 4.28 -17.03
CA ASN A 138 3.98 5.45 -17.00
C ASN A 138 4.44 6.53 -16.00
N PHE A 139 5.29 6.16 -15.05
CA PHE A 139 5.76 7.03 -13.96
C PHE A 139 7.27 6.89 -13.77
N LYS A 140 7.90 7.94 -13.24
CA LYS A 140 9.36 8.01 -12.98
C LYS A 140 9.84 6.94 -12.01
N ASP A 141 8.96 6.49 -11.12
CA ASP A 141 9.24 5.41 -10.18
C ASP A 141 7.96 4.66 -9.79
N LEU A 142 8.15 3.70 -8.89
CA LEU A 142 7.08 3.16 -8.08
C LEU A 142 7.60 2.91 -6.67
N THR A 143 6.91 3.45 -5.68
CA THR A 143 7.21 3.23 -4.26
C THR A 143 6.07 2.50 -3.57
N HIS A 144 6.40 1.46 -2.83
CA HIS A 144 5.46 0.87 -1.90
C HIS A 144 5.42 1.69 -0.61
N SER A 145 4.24 2.14 -0.20
CA SER A 145 3.99 2.84 1.05
C SER A 145 3.03 2.05 1.92
N PHE A 146 3.49 1.66 3.10
CA PHE A 146 2.77 0.75 3.99
C PHE A 146 2.38 1.44 5.29
N LEU A 147 1.07 1.50 5.56
CA LEU A 147 0.53 1.98 6.83
C LEU A 147 0.06 0.81 7.70
N ILE A 148 0.81 0.50 8.74
CA ILE A 148 0.39 -0.38 9.82
C ILE A 148 -0.41 0.46 10.82
N ARG A 149 -1.59 0.00 11.21
CA ARG A 149 -2.50 0.76 12.09
C ARG A 149 -3.14 -0.11 13.16
N SER A 150 -3.48 0.49 14.29
CA SER A 150 -4.33 -0.15 15.29
C SER A 150 -5.79 -0.20 14.85
N ASP A 151 -6.57 -1.07 15.49
CA ASP A 151 -8.01 -1.17 15.23
C ASP A 151 -8.76 0.09 15.68
N ASP A 152 -8.27 0.74 16.74
CA ASP A 152 -8.89 1.92 17.33
C ASP A 152 -8.39 3.25 16.72
N LEU A 153 -7.61 3.17 15.63
CA LEU A 153 -7.10 4.30 14.86
C LEU A 153 -6.27 5.31 15.68
N THR A 154 -5.47 4.83 16.63
CA THR A 154 -4.59 5.71 17.42
C THR A 154 -3.11 5.48 17.20
N HIS A 155 -2.68 4.26 16.87
CA HIS A 155 -1.27 3.91 16.73
C HIS A 155 -0.94 3.55 15.29
N TYR A 156 0.17 4.09 14.79
CA TYR A 156 0.56 3.96 13.39
C TYR A 156 2.06 3.73 13.22
N THR A 157 2.39 2.88 12.25
CA THR A 157 3.75 2.74 11.71
C THR A 157 3.67 2.87 10.20
N LEU A 158 4.37 3.85 9.65
CA LEU A 158 4.42 4.14 8.22
C LEU A 158 5.85 3.96 7.72
N PHE A 159 6.02 3.23 6.62
CA PHE A 159 7.30 3.13 5.96
C PHE A 159 7.16 2.95 4.45
N GLU A 160 8.22 3.31 3.74
CA GLU A 160 8.27 3.23 2.29
C GLU A 160 9.46 2.38 1.83
N LYS A 161 9.27 1.70 0.70
CA LYS A 161 10.31 0.97 -0.02
C LYS A 161 10.16 1.22 -1.51
N GLU A 162 11.28 1.28 -2.21
CA GLU A 162 11.25 1.28 -3.66
C GLU A 162 10.74 -0.09 -4.15
N ALA A 163 9.90 -0.06 -5.19
CA ALA A 163 9.37 -1.26 -5.80
C ALA A 163 10.40 -1.82 -6.81
N HIS A 164 10.79 -3.07 -6.63
CA HIS A 164 11.76 -3.74 -7.50
C HIS A 164 11.16 -5.00 -8.10
N GLU A 165 11.59 -5.30 -9.32
CA GLU A 165 11.32 -6.59 -9.93
C GLU A 165 12.01 -7.69 -9.10
N ILE A 166 11.36 -8.84 -9.04
CA ILE A 166 11.86 -10.01 -8.34
C ILE A 166 12.39 -10.97 -9.40
N ASP A 167 13.64 -11.40 -9.30
CA ASP A 167 14.12 -12.50 -10.12
C ASP A 167 13.39 -13.78 -9.68
N PRO A 168 12.57 -14.43 -10.54
CA PRO A 168 11.88 -15.65 -10.13
C PRO A 168 12.85 -16.78 -9.76
N LYS A 169 14.07 -16.79 -10.33
CA LYS A 169 15.04 -17.89 -10.18
C LYS A 169 15.69 -17.98 -8.80
N ILE A 170 15.60 -16.92 -7.99
CA ILE A 170 16.12 -16.93 -6.62
C ILE A 170 15.11 -17.51 -5.62
N ILE A 171 13.93 -17.90 -6.09
CA ILE A 171 12.82 -18.35 -5.25
C ILE A 171 12.74 -19.87 -5.36
N ASN A 172 12.66 -20.53 -4.21
CA ASN A 172 12.32 -21.95 -4.14
C ASN A 172 10.83 -22.08 -3.84
N TRP A 173 10.07 -22.70 -4.74
CA TRP A 173 8.64 -22.90 -4.59
C TRP A 173 8.30 -24.25 -3.97
N THR A 174 7.45 -24.23 -2.96
CA THR A 174 6.85 -25.44 -2.38
C THR A 174 5.34 -25.26 -2.27
N VAL A 175 4.61 -26.36 -2.11
CA VAL A 175 3.15 -26.35 -1.90
C VAL A 175 2.84 -26.82 -0.50
N ASN A 176 2.13 -26.01 0.27
CA ASN A 176 1.72 -26.38 1.63
C ASN A 176 0.49 -27.31 1.62
N LYS A 177 0.13 -27.85 2.79
CA LYS A 177 -1.00 -28.77 2.97
C LYS A 177 -2.36 -28.24 2.48
N ASN A 178 -2.50 -26.93 2.32
CA ASN A 178 -3.72 -26.28 1.85
C ASN A 178 -3.68 -26.01 0.33
N GLY A 179 -2.69 -26.53 -0.39
CA GLY A 179 -2.52 -26.31 -1.83
C GLY A 179 -2.02 -24.91 -2.20
N ASN A 180 -1.52 -24.12 -1.24
CA ASN A 180 -0.95 -22.81 -1.53
C ASN A 180 0.54 -22.93 -1.83
N PHE A 181 1.00 -22.10 -2.76
CA PHE A 181 2.39 -22.00 -3.16
C PHE A 181 3.12 -21.07 -2.19
N GLU A 182 4.24 -21.51 -1.65
CA GLU A 182 5.09 -20.77 -0.73
C GLU A 182 6.47 -20.58 -1.36
N GLY A 183 6.79 -19.34 -1.67
CA GLY A 183 8.07 -18.94 -2.27
C GLY A 183 9.06 -18.54 -1.18
N HIS A 184 10.21 -19.22 -1.15
CA HIS A 184 11.26 -19.00 -0.17
C HIS A 184 12.54 -18.46 -0.84
N ILE A 185 13.12 -17.40 -0.26
CA ILE A 185 14.44 -16.88 -0.64
C ILE A 185 15.36 -17.06 0.56
N ASP A 186 16.50 -17.72 0.37
CA ASP A 186 17.48 -18.01 1.43
C ASP A 186 16.86 -18.67 2.68
N GLY A 187 15.87 -19.55 2.47
CA GLY A 187 15.13 -20.25 3.53
C GLY A 187 14.04 -19.42 4.21
N GLU A 188 13.92 -18.12 3.92
CA GLU A 188 12.85 -17.27 4.44
C GLU A 188 11.63 -17.27 3.53
N HIS A 189 10.45 -17.51 4.11
CA HIS A 189 9.17 -17.41 3.40
C HIS A 189 8.90 -15.95 3.02
N ARG A 190 8.98 -15.63 1.72
CA ARG A 190 8.79 -14.27 1.19
C ARG A 190 7.48 -14.08 0.44
N PHE A 191 6.92 -15.16 -0.10
CA PHE A 191 5.74 -15.10 -0.96
C PHE A 191 4.76 -16.21 -0.67
N THR A 192 3.47 -15.90 -0.71
CA THR A 192 2.42 -16.91 -0.81
C THR A 192 1.56 -16.62 -2.02
N TRP A 193 1.29 -17.63 -2.85
CA TRP A 193 0.25 -17.58 -3.85
C TRP A 193 -0.82 -18.63 -3.57
N GLN A 194 -2.08 -18.19 -3.61
CA GLN A 194 -3.23 -19.04 -3.36
C GLN A 194 -3.94 -19.24 -4.71
N PRO A 195 -4.00 -20.48 -5.24
CA PRO A 195 -4.65 -20.74 -6.51
C PRO A 195 -6.10 -20.28 -6.52
N ASP A 196 -6.82 -20.60 -5.44
CA ASP A 196 -8.18 -20.12 -5.23
C ASP A 196 -8.19 -18.60 -5.02
N GLY A 197 -8.96 -17.92 -5.87
CA GLY A 197 -8.96 -16.47 -5.97
C GLY A 197 -7.65 -15.85 -6.48
N SER A 198 -6.66 -16.65 -6.90
CA SER A 198 -5.38 -16.18 -7.49
C SER A 198 -4.62 -15.16 -6.63
N GLN A 199 -4.75 -15.22 -5.30
CA GLN A 199 -4.23 -14.17 -4.42
C GLN A 199 -2.71 -14.29 -4.27
N PHE A 200 -1.97 -13.28 -4.72
CA PHE A 200 -0.53 -13.17 -4.49
C PHE A 200 -0.23 -12.28 -3.29
N THR A 201 0.65 -12.75 -2.42
CA THR A 201 0.96 -12.11 -1.16
C THR A 201 2.47 -12.03 -0.95
N VAL A 202 2.94 -10.86 -0.53
CA VAL A 202 4.36 -10.59 -0.26
C VAL A 202 4.54 -10.26 1.22
N PHE A 203 5.61 -10.80 1.81
CA PHE A 203 6.01 -10.50 3.18
C PHE A 203 7.10 -9.41 3.18
N TYR A 204 6.85 -8.34 3.92
CA TYR A 204 7.79 -7.22 4.05
C TYR A 204 8.28 -7.10 5.49
N SER A 205 9.59 -6.99 5.68
CA SER A 205 10.18 -6.58 6.95
C SER A 205 9.97 -5.08 7.17
N VAL A 206 9.53 -4.73 8.38
CA VAL A 206 9.35 -3.35 8.82
C VAL A 206 10.72 -2.83 9.26
N PRO A 207 11.26 -1.76 8.62
CA PRO A 207 12.57 -1.25 8.98
C PRO A 207 12.53 -0.58 10.36
N ASP A 208 13.66 -0.58 11.06
CA ASP A 208 13.77 0.14 12.34
C ASP A 208 13.57 1.65 12.13
N SER A 209 13.96 2.18 10.97
CA SER A 209 13.72 3.57 10.53
C SER A 209 12.27 3.90 10.16
N ALA A 210 11.32 2.96 10.33
CA ALA A 210 9.91 3.24 10.07
C ALA A 210 9.39 4.38 10.96
N LEU A 211 8.57 5.25 10.38
CA LEU A 211 7.94 6.37 11.09
C LEU A 211 6.83 5.84 11.99
N ARG A 212 7.02 5.99 13.31
CA ARG A 212 6.03 5.60 14.32
C ARG A 212 5.40 6.84 14.92
N PHE A 213 4.07 6.88 14.93
CA PHE A 213 3.34 8.01 15.46
C PHE A 213 2.02 7.58 16.09
N THR A 214 1.46 8.48 16.88
CA THR A 214 0.17 8.31 17.55
C THR A 214 -0.71 9.52 17.27
N ILE A 215 -1.99 9.27 17.07
CA ILE A 215 -3.02 10.31 16.96
C ILE A 215 -3.88 10.24 18.21
N LYS A 216 -4.05 11.40 18.86
CA LYS A 216 -4.97 11.53 20.00
C LYS A 216 -6.40 11.43 19.46
N LYS A 217 -7.23 10.57 20.08
CA LYS A 217 -8.66 10.53 19.75
C LYS A 217 -9.28 11.91 20.01
N PRO A 218 -10.01 12.48 19.04
CA PRO A 218 -10.79 13.69 19.28
C PRO A 218 -11.84 13.42 20.36
N ALA A 219 -12.23 14.48 21.07
CA ALA A 219 -13.40 14.42 21.92
C ALA A 219 -14.65 14.17 21.06
N PRO A 220 -15.72 13.56 21.61
CA PRO A 220 -17.00 13.49 20.93
C PRO A 220 -17.44 14.89 20.46
N LEU A 221 -17.98 14.96 19.24
CA LEU A 221 -18.50 16.21 18.71
C LEU A 221 -19.79 16.58 19.46
N ASP A 222 -19.94 17.87 19.76
CA ASP A 222 -21.17 18.41 20.32
C ASP A 222 -22.30 18.32 19.30
N PHE A 223 -23.42 17.69 19.68
CA PHE A 223 -24.52 17.39 18.77
C PHE A 223 -25.09 18.67 18.15
N ASP A 224 -25.40 19.68 18.97
CA ASP A 224 -26.02 20.93 18.50
C ASP A 224 -25.11 21.70 17.55
N THR A 225 -23.81 21.71 17.83
CA THR A 225 -22.79 22.26 16.93
C THR A 225 -22.77 21.51 15.61
N VAL A 226 -22.76 20.18 15.61
CA VAL A 226 -22.74 19.39 14.37
C VAL A 226 -23.99 19.66 13.54
N ILE A 227 -25.19 19.58 14.13
CA ILE A 227 -26.46 19.79 13.43
C ILE A 227 -26.51 21.19 12.80
N ARG A 228 -25.99 22.20 13.47
CA ARG A 228 -25.86 23.55 12.92
C ARG A 228 -24.89 23.62 11.74
N GLU A 229 -23.67 23.09 11.88
CA GLU A 229 -22.65 23.19 10.83
C GLU A 229 -22.98 22.37 9.57
N ILE A 230 -23.71 21.25 9.70
CA ILE A 230 -24.19 20.49 8.53
C ILE A 230 -25.39 21.15 7.84
N GLY A 231 -25.94 22.23 8.41
CA GLY A 231 -27.09 22.95 7.86
C GLY A 231 -28.36 22.12 7.89
N PHE A 232 -28.54 21.27 8.92
CA PHE A 232 -29.77 20.50 9.07
C PHE A 232 -30.98 21.45 9.12
N ASN A 233 -32.02 21.08 8.39
CA ASN A 233 -33.32 21.74 8.41
C ASN A 233 -34.41 20.66 8.42
N GLU A 234 -35.57 20.99 8.99
CA GLU A 234 -36.73 20.10 9.08
C GLU A 234 -37.18 19.58 7.70
N ASP A 235 -36.95 20.35 6.63
CA ASP A 235 -37.22 19.95 5.23
C ASP A 235 -36.44 18.70 4.76
N TRP A 236 -35.43 18.26 5.51
CA TRP A 236 -34.72 17.00 5.24
C TRP A 236 -35.55 15.77 5.61
N ILE A 237 -36.60 15.94 6.43
CA ILE A 237 -37.47 14.87 6.89
C ILE A 237 -38.71 14.82 5.99
N ALA A 238 -38.80 13.79 5.14
CA ALA A 238 -40.00 13.51 4.37
C ALA A 238 -40.87 12.47 5.09
N VAL A 239 -42.06 12.89 5.54
CA VAL A 239 -43.10 11.99 6.06
C VAL A 239 -43.93 11.50 4.87
N LYS A 240 -44.07 10.18 4.72
CA LYS A 240 -44.95 9.54 3.73
C LYS A 240 -46.21 9.02 4.39
#